data_AF-A0A7X6X731-F1
#
_entry.id   AF-A0A7X6X731-F1
#
_cell.length_a   1.000
_cell.length_b   1.000
_cell.length_c   1.000
_cell.angle_alpha   90.00
_cell.angle_beta   90.00
_cell.angle_gamma   90.00
#
_symmetry.space_group_name_H-M   'P 1'
#
loop_
_entity.id
_entity.type
_entity.pdbx_description
1 polymer ?
#
loop_
_entity_poly.entity_id
_entity_poly.type
_entity_poly.pdbx_seq_one_letter_code
_entity_poly.pdbx_strand_id
1 'polypeptide(L)'
;MSKNVLKKDDKNLNHKDGIHIEKETKPGKIVLASSCDGDSCSLGHSRDHDHSHDHDHDHGSEGDGKFNLILLFVSIGAFIGGLIANYLFDAGSAGIVLMIVAWLLAGYKVIINAVNKLLSGFIMDEEFLMSAATAGAVILGEYPEAALVMILYQIGENLEHFAVGKSRQSITDLLDIAAPYANLVTADGVKRIDPAEIKVGDILEIQPGELIPTDGVVVSGLSSLNTAAISGESVPMEAGEG
;
A
#
# COMPACT_ATOMS: atom_id res chain seq x y z
N MET A 1 5.31 -7.77 -46.99
CA MET A 1 6.55 -7.40 -46.28
C MET A 1 6.25 -6.14 -45.48
N SER A 2 6.36 -6.21 -44.14
CA SER A 2 6.40 -5.12 -43.14
C SER A 2 5.21 -4.14 -43.01
N LYS A 3 4.47 -4.24 -41.89
CA LYS A 3 4.58 -3.44 -40.62
C LYS A 3 3.56 -2.28 -40.61
N ASN A 4 2.46 -2.39 -39.86
CA ASN A 4 2.31 -1.98 -38.45
C ASN A 4 2.92 -0.60 -38.13
N VAL A 5 2.09 0.42 -37.89
CA VAL A 5 2.15 1.36 -36.75
C VAL A 5 0.78 2.06 -36.61
N LEU A 6 -0.01 1.73 -35.59
CA LEU A 6 -0.91 2.65 -34.89
C LEU A 6 -0.63 2.40 -33.40
N LYS A 7 0.27 3.18 -32.80
CA LYS A 7 0.02 4.43 -32.09
C LYS A 7 -0.93 4.24 -30.89
N LYS A 8 -0.27 3.88 -29.77
CA LYS A 8 -0.51 4.31 -28.38
C LYS A 8 -1.58 5.40 -28.24
N ASP A 9 -2.63 5.08 -27.53
CA ASP A 9 -3.42 5.99 -26.70
C ASP A 9 -4.33 5.11 -25.84
N ASP A 10 -3.89 4.72 -24.64
CA ASP A 10 -4.83 4.22 -23.63
C ASP A 10 -4.51 4.85 -22.28
N LYS A 11 -5.33 5.86 -21.99
CA LYS A 11 -5.53 6.46 -20.69
C LYS A 11 -6.31 5.46 -19.85
N ASN A 12 -5.87 5.30 -18.60
CA ASN A 12 -6.77 5.17 -17.46
C ASN A 12 -7.92 4.16 -17.61
N LEU A 13 -7.59 2.88 -17.52
CA LEU A 13 -8.57 1.85 -17.20
C LEU A 13 -8.12 1.19 -15.91
N ASN A 14 -8.89 1.49 -14.87
CA ASN A 14 -9.00 0.74 -13.64
C ASN A 14 -9.42 -0.69 -14.01
N HIS A 15 -8.47 -1.51 -14.46
CA HIS A 15 -8.72 -2.89 -14.83
C HIS A 15 -8.55 -3.71 -13.55
N LYS A 16 -9.70 -4.18 -13.05
CA LYS A 16 -9.76 -5.17 -11.98
C LYS A 16 -9.35 -6.49 -12.63
N ASP A 17 -8.10 -6.89 -12.43
CA ASP A 17 -7.50 -8.01 -13.13
C ASP A 17 -7.96 -9.33 -12.49
N GLY A 18 -9.10 -9.86 -12.91
CA GLY A 18 -9.45 -11.26 -12.62
C GLY A 18 -9.84 -12.02 -13.88
N ILE A 19 -10.26 -13.28 -13.72
CA ILE A 19 -10.55 -14.14 -14.87
C ILE A 19 -11.81 -13.67 -15.57
N HIS A 20 -11.65 -13.03 -16.72
CA HIS A 20 -12.75 -12.57 -17.56
C HIS A 20 -12.97 -13.52 -18.75
N ILE A 21 -14.24 -13.71 -19.10
CA ILE A 21 -14.66 -14.40 -20.33
C ILE A 21 -14.52 -13.45 -21.52
N GLU A 22 -13.62 -13.73 -22.48
CA GLU A 22 -13.27 -12.73 -23.49
C GLU A 22 -14.26 -12.67 -24.67
N LYS A 23 -14.78 -13.78 -25.21
CA LYS A 23 -15.81 -13.80 -26.28
C LYS A 23 -16.62 -15.10 -26.35
N GLU A 24 -17.88 -14.98 -26.75
CA GLU A 24 -18.77 -16.10 -27.09
C GLU A 24 -18.29 -16.89 -28.32
N THR A 25 -18.35 -18.21 -28.21
CA THR A 25 -18.68 -19.12 -29.32
C THR A 25 -19.94 -19.91 -28.95
N LYS A 26 -21.09 -19.21 -28.99
CA LYS A 26 -22.50 -19.63 -28.71
C LYS A 26 -22.96 -19.41 -27.26
N PRO A 27 -24.27 -19.10 -27.04
CA PRO A 27 -24.83 -18.92 -25.71
C PRO A 27 -24.83 -20.26 -24.97
N GLY A 28 -23.74 -20.50 -24.24
CA GLY A 28 -23.54 -21.65 -23.38
C GLY A 28 -23.50 -21.17 -21.94
N LYS A 29 -24.40 -21.74 -21.13
CA LYS A 29 -24.50 -21.45 -19.71
C LYS A 29 -23.30 -22.07 -19.00
N ILE A 30 -22.28 -21.28 -18.69
CA ILE A 30 -21.10 -21.78 -17.96
C ILE A 30 -21.53 -22.03 -16.52
N VAL A 31 -21.81 -23.29 -16.25
CA VAL A 31 -22.08 -23.82 -14.92
C VAL A 31 -20.76 -24.20 -14.29
N LEU A 32 -20.49 -23.68 -13.08
CA LEU A 32 -19.37 -24.08 -12.25
C LEU A 32 -19.93 -24.74 -11.00
N ALA A 33 -19.64 -26.02 -10.80
CA ALA A 33 -19.83 -26.68 -9.52
C ALA A 33 -18.57 -26.48 -8.69
N SER A 34 -18.66 -25.75 -7.57
CA SER A 34 -17.56 -25.62 -6.61
C SER A 34 -17.18 -27.01 -6.09
N SER A 35 -15.93 -27.41 -6.31
CA SER A 35 -15.38 -28.71 -5.89
C SER A 35 -14.24 -28.47 -4.91
N CYS A 36 -14.58 -28.25 -3.64
CA CYS A 36 -13.64 -28.42 -2.55
C CYS A 36 -14.20 -29.47 -1.59
N ASP A 37 -13.74 -30.72 -1.77
CA ASP A 37 -13.84 -31.77 -0.77
C ASP A 37 -12.97 -31.37 0.43
N GLY A 38 -13.55 -31.48 1.63
CA GLY A 38 -12.87 -31.17 2.88
C GLY A 38 -11.63 -32.03 3.11
N ASP A 39 -10.77 -31.52 4.00
CA ASP A 39 -9.57 -32.15 4.55
C ASP A 39 -8.29 -32.12 3.68
N SER A 40 -7.60 -30.96 3.65
CA SER A 40 -6.18 -30.87 4.07
C SER A 40 -5.54 -29.55 3.60
N CYS A 41 -5.46 -28.56 4.48
CA CYS A 41 -4.50 -27.46 4.33
C CYS A 41 -3.92 -27.13 5.71
N SER A 42 -2.97 -27.96 6.15
CA SER A 42 -2.08 -27.65 7.27
C SER A 42 -0.63 -27.76 6.79
N LEU A 43 -0.06 -26.63 6.37
CA LEU A 43 1.37 -26.38 6.27
C LEU A 43 1.57 -25.05 7.02
N GLY A 44 2.20 -24.97 8.19
CA GLY A 44 3.44 -25.62 8.58
C GLY A 44 4.61 -24.64 8.41
N HIS A 45 4.50 -23.42 8.98
CA HIS A 45 5.58 -22.44 8.96
C HIS A 45 6.57 -22.70 10.11
N SER A 46 7.74 -23.21 9.74
CA SER A 46 8.93 -23.21 10.59
C SER A 46 9.32 -21.77 10.93
N ARG A 47 9.42 -21.47 12.23
CA ARG A 47 9.95 -20.20 12.76
C ARG A 47 11.47 -20.24 12.71
N ASP A 48 12.07 -19.54 11.75
CA ASP A 48 13.40 -18.99 11.93
C ASP A 48 13.26 -17.63 12.65
N HIS A 49 13.89 -17.52 13.82
CA HIS A 49 13.98 -16.29 14.57
C HIS A 49 15.07 -15.41 13.94
N ASP A 50 14.66 -14.56 13.01
CA ASP A 50 15.47 -13.42 12.57
C ASP A 50 15.16 -12.24 13.51
N HIS A 51 16.19 -11.72 14.17
CA HIS A 51 16.07 -10.52 15.00
C HIS A 51 16.12 -9.30 14.09
N SER A 52 15.00 -8.99 13.44
CA SER A 52 14.76 -7.67 12.85
C SER A 52 14.39 -6.72 13.98
N HIS A 53 15.23 -5.70 14.21
CA HIS A 53 14.81 -4.50 14.93
C HIS A 53 13.75 -3.79 14.09
N ASP A 54 12.49 -4.20 14.26
CA ASP A 54 11.34 -3.50 13.72
C ASP A 54 11.16 -2.23 14.55
N HIS A 55 11.58 -1.11 13.98
CA HIS A 55 11.21 0.20 14.48
C HIS A 55 9.73 0.39 14.14
N ASP A 56 8.87 0.02 15.07
CA ASP A 56 7.41 0.15 14.95
C ASP A 56 7.05 1.64 15.05
N HIS A 57 7.24 2.36 13.96
CA HIS A 57 6.80 3.74 13.81
C HIS A 57 5.27 3.76 13.73
N ASP A 58 4.62 4.25 14.78
CA ASP A 58 3.18 4.46 14.86
C ASP A 58 2.71 5.29 13.66
N HIS A 59 2.11 4.61 12.67
CA HIS A 59 1.66 5.23 11.43
C HIS A 59 0.40 6.05 11.69
N GLY A 60 0.59 7.34 11.97
CA GLY A 60 -0.47 8.33 12.04
C GLY A 60 -1.36 8.35 10.79
N SER A 61 -2.67 8.44 11.04
CA SER A 61 -3.79 8.60 10.10
C SER A 61 -3.45 9.32 8.78
N GLU A 62 -4.03 8.86 7.65
CA GLU A 62 -3.89 9.40 6.28
C GLU A 62 -4.05 10.94 6.11
N GLY A 63 -4.58 11.66 7.11
CA GLY A 63 -4.60 13.12 7.14
C GLY A 63 -3.26 13.79 7.54
N ASP A 64 -2.33 13.02 8.11
CA ASP A 64 -1.13 13.52 8.78
C ASP A 64 0.05 13.76 7.81
N GLY A 65 0.14 12.98 6.73
CA GLY A 65 1.26 13.07 5.77
C GLY A 65 1.37 14.43 5.06
N LYS A 66 0.24 15.05 4.68
CA LYS A 66 0.23 16.39 4.06
C LYS A 66 0.66 17.48 5.04
N PHE A 67 0.27 17.34 6.30
CA PHE A 67 0.63 18.28 7.36
C PHE A 67 2.12 18.20 7.68
N ASN A 68 2.68 16.99 7.78
CA ASN A 68 4.11 16.77 8.00
C ASN A 68 4.96 17.29 6.85
N LEU A 69 4.49 17.10 5.62
CA LEU A 69 5.17 17.64 4.44
C LEU A 69 5.17 19.17 4.43
N ILE A 70 4.07 19.82 4.81
CA ILE A 70 4.03 21.29 4.95
C ILE A 70 4.99 21.75 6.03
N LEU A 71 4.98 21.11 7.20
CA LEU A 71 5.87 21.43 8.31
C LEU A 71 7.34 21.27 7.94
N LEU A 72 7.68 20.24 7.16
CA LEU A 72 9.02 20.05 6.61
C LEU A 72 9.44 21.20 5.69
N PHE A 73 8.57 21.65 4.78
CA PHE A 73 8.91 22.80 3.93
C PHE A 73 9.03 24.10 4.72
N VAL A 74 8.19 24.29 5.73
CA VAL A 74 8.26 25.47 6.62
C VAL A 74 9.54 25.43 7.46
N SER A 75 9.95 24.28 8.00
CA SER A 75 11.18 24.15 8.79
C SER A 75 12.43 24.35 7.95
N ILE A 76 12.47 23.82 6.72
CA ILE A 76 13.55 24.10 5.75
C ILE A 76 13.61 25.61 5.42
N GLY A 77 12.46 26.24 5.19
CA GLY A 77 12.39 27.69 4.96
C GLY A 77 12.90 28.50 6.15
N ALA A 78 12.53 28.13 7.37
CA ALA A 78 13.01 28.75 8.60
C ALA A 78 14.52 28.53 8.81
N PHE A 79 15.04 27.34 8.50
CA PHE A 79 16.46 27.02 8.58
C PHE A 79 17.30 27.85 7.61
N ILE A 80 16.90 27.91 6.34
CA ILE A 80 17.57 28.72 5.32
C ILE A 80 17.47 30.20 5.67
N GLY A 81 16.30 30.67 6.13
CA GLY A 81 16.11 32.03 6.61
C GLY A 81 17.01 32.38 7.79
N GLY A 82 17.15 31.47 8.75
CA GLY A 82 18.05 31.60 9.89
C GLY A 82 19.52 31.67 9.48
N LEU A 83 19.96 30.81 8.55
CA LEU A 83 21.32 30.86 8.00
C LEU A 83 21.59 32.18 7.30
N ILE A 84 20.68 32.65 6.45
CA ILE A 84 20.80 33.93 5.75
C ILE A 84 20.85 35.09 6.75
N ALA A 85 19.94 35.13 7.74
CA ALA A 85 19.92 36.19 8.74
C ALA A 85 21.22 36.25 9.56
N ASN A 86 21.77 35.09 9.92
CA ASN A 86 23.00 35.00 10.70
C ASN A 86 24.25 35.37 9.88
N TYR A 87 24.34 34.89 8.63
CA TYR A 87 25.57 35.02 7.82
C TYR A 87 25.61 36.28 6.94
N LEU A 88 24.46 36.78 6.46
CA LEU A 88 24.39 37.92 5.53
C LEU A 88 24.03 39.23 6.22
N PHE A 89 23.23 39.20 7.28
CA PHE A 89 22.71 40.41 7.93
C PHE A 89 23.32 40.69 9.31
N ASP A 90 24.25 39.83 9.77
CA ASP A 90 24.86 39.88 11.11
C ASP A 90 23.81 39.97 12.24
N ALA A 91 22.59 39.49 11.95
CA ALA A 91 21.46 39.53 12.86
C ALA A 91 21.50 38.29 13.75
N GLY A 92 22.58 38.14 14.52
CA GLY A 92 22.91 36.91 15.25
C GLY A 92 21.78 36.38 16.13
N SER A 93 21.11 37.27 16.88
CA SER A 93 19.98 36.87 17.73
C SER A 93 18.74 36.42 16.93
N ALA A 94 18.43 37.10 15.82
CA ALA A 94 17.30 36.73 14.97
C ALA A 94 17.56 35.42 14.21
N GLY A 95 18.79 35.20 13.74
CA GLY A 95 19.21 33.97 13.10
C GLY A 95 19.11 32.75 14.02
N ILE A 96 19.60 32.89 15.26
CA ILE A 96 19.50 31.83 16.28
C ILE A 96 18.03 31.48 16.58
N VAL A 97 17.17 32.49 16.77
CA VAL A 97 15.73 32.25 17.02
C VAL A 97 15.09 31.49 15.86
N LEU A 98 15.39 31.86 14.62
CA LEU A 98 14.87 31.16 13.44
C LEU A 98 15.37 29.71 13.36
N MET A 99 16.61 29.43 13.74
CA MET A 99 17.16 28.07 13.78
C MET A 99 16.52 27.22 14.88
N ILE A 100 16.29 27.79 16.07
CA ILE A 100 15.56 27.10 17.15
C ILE A 100 14.12 26.80 16.72
N VAL A 101 13.46 27.74 16.04
CA VAL A 101 12.13 27.53 15.47
C VAL A 101 12.15 26.42 14.42
N ALA A 102 13.16 26.40 13.54
CA ALA A 102 13.32 25.32 12.57
C ALA A 102 13.52 23.95 13.24
N TRP A 103 14.36 23.88 14.27
CA TRP A 103 14.57 22.68 15.09
C TRP A 103 13.28 22.21 15.77
N LEU A 104 12.51 23.12 16.39
CA LEU A 104 11.23 22.77 17.01
C LEU A 104 10.20 22.31 15.98
N LEU A 105 10.08 22.98 14.83
CA LEU A 105 9.10 22.61 13.81
C LEU A 105 9.42 21.28 13.14
N ALA A 106 10.69 20.99 12.90
CA ALA A 106 11.10 19.69 12.35
C ALA A 106 11.05 18.57 13.41
N GLY A 107 11.37 18.90 14.67
CA GLY A 107 11.48 17.91 15.75
C GLY A 107 10.25 17.75 16.62
N TYR A 108 9.15 18.50 16.43
CA TYR A 108 8.04 18.52 17.40
C TYR A 108 7.46 17.11 17.64
N LYS A 109 7.26 16.30 16.59
CA LYS A 109 6.78 14.92 16.71
C LYS A 109 7.76 14.06 17.47
N VAL A 110 9.03 14.11 17.06
CA VAL A 110 10.13 13.34 17.66
C VAL A 110 10.23 13.64 19.15
N ILE A 111 10.21 14.92 19.54
CA ILE A 111 10.33 15.35 20.93
C ILE A 111 9.11 14.92 21.75
N ILE A 112 7.89 15.09 21.22
CA ILE A 112 6.67 14.67 21.92
C ILE A 112 6.65 13.14 22.08
N ASN A 113 6.96 12.40 21.03
CA ASN A 113 7.01 10.94 21.05
C ASN A 113 8.08 10.45 22.03
N ALA A 114 9.26 11.04 22.00
CA ALA A 114 10.34 10.75 22.94
C ALA A 114 9.90 10.94 24.40
N VAL A 115 9.23 12.05 24.71
CA VAL A 115 8.73 12.33 26.07
C VAL A 115 7.65 11.32 26.47
N ASN A 116 6.70 11.02 25.59
CA ASN A 116 5.64 10.05 25.87
C ASN A 116 6.20 8.63 26.10
N LYS A 117 7.14 8.18 25.26
CA LYS A 117 7.80 6.88 25.35
C LYS A 117 8.68 6.79 26.61
N LEU A 118 9.39 7.86 26.94
CA LEU A 118 10.19 7.97 28.16
C LEU A 118 9.33 7.85 29.43
N LEU A 119 8.19 8.55 29.47
CA LEU A 119 7.23 8.47 30.58
C LEU A 119 6.60 7.08 30.71
N SER A 120 6.50 6.35 29.60
CA SER A 120 5.97 4.98 29.56
C SER A 120 7.01 3.92 29.94
N GLY A 121 8.26 4.31 30.21
CA GLY A 121 9.34 3.42 30.67
C GLY A 121 10.27 2.91 29.55
N PHE A 122 10.10 3.35 28.31
CA PHE A 122 10.96 2.99 27.18
C PHE A 122 12.03 4.05 26.97
N ILE A 123 13.22 3.80 27.51
CA ILE A 123 14.35 4.76 27.52
C ILE A 123 15.31 4.59 26.33
N MET A 124 15.24 3.50 25.57
CA MET A 124 16.19 3.16 24.49
C MET A 124 15.50 3.15 23.12
N ASP A 125 14.77 4.22 22.83
CA ASP A 125 14.14 4.43 21.53
C ASP A 125 14.90 5.48 20.71
N GLU A 126 14.79 5.42 19.39
CA GLU A 126 15.48 6.33 18.49
C GLU A 126 15.01 7.78 18.68
N GLU A 127 13.73 8.03 18.93
CA GLU A 127 13.25 9.40 19.14
C GLU A 127 13.82 9.99 20.42
N PHE A 128 14.02 9.15 21.46
CA PHE A 128 14.70 9.57 22.68
C PHE A 128 16.17 9.90 22.43
N LEU A 129 16.89 9.02 21.73
CA LEU A 129 18.30 9.24 21.40
C LEU A 129 18.49 10.50 20.53
N MET A 130 17.65 10.68 19.51
CA MET A 130 17.69 11.86 18.64
C MET A 130 17.30 13.15 19.37
N SER A 131 16.28 13.10 20.23
CA SER A 131 15.89 14.26 21.05
C SER A 131 16.99 14.64 22.03
N ALA A 132 17.62 13.66 22.69
CA ALA A 132 18.72 13.91 23.61
C ALA A 132 19.96 14.47 22.91
N ALA A 133 20.32 13.91 21.74
CA ALA A 133 21.48 14.36 20.96
C ALA A 133 21.31 15.81 20.47
N THR A 134 20.15 16.12 19.89
CA THR A 134 19.89 17.47 19.37
C THR A 134 19.66 18.50 20.47
N ALA A 135 19.03 18.11 21.60
CA ALA A 135 18.98 18.97 22.78
C ALA A 135 20.39 19.28 23.32
N GLY A 136 21.29 18.30 23.32
CA GLY A 136 22.70 18.50 23.64
C GLY A 136 23.38 19.51 22.72
N ALA A 137 23.16 19.40 21.41
CA ALA A 137 23.68 20.36 20.42
C ALA A 137 23.14 21.79 20.66
N VAL A 138 21.84 21.95 20.95
CA VAL A 138 21.25 23.25 21.30
C VAL A 138 21.88 23.84 22.57
N ILE A 139 22.13 23.02 23.61
CA ILE A 139 22.79 23.46 24.85
C ILE A 139 24.23 23.92 24.60
N LEU A 140 24.93 23.28 23.67
CA LEU A 140 26.30 23.63 23.27
C LEU A 140 26.36 24.87 22.36
N GLY A 141 25.22 25.37 21.88
CA GLY A 141 25.14 26.52 20.96
C GLY A 141 25.27 26.14 19.48
N GLU A 142 25.28 24.84 19.16
CA GLU A 142 25.35 24.29 17.80
C GLU A 142 23.92 24.17 17.23
N TYR A 143 23.27 25.32 17.04
CA TYR A 143 21.88 25.40 16.55
C TYR A 143 21.70 24.90 15.10
N PRO A 144 22.60 25.22 14.15
CA PRO A 144 22.49 24.71 12.79
C PRO A 144 22.50 23.18 12.73
N GLU A 145 23.35 22.55 13.51
CA GLU A 145 23.57 21.11 13.59
C GLU A 145 22.32 20.43 14.17
N ALA A 146 21.79 20.97 15.26
CA ALA A 146 20.56 20.46 15.87
C ALA A 146 19.37 20.50 14.90
N ALA A 147 19.18 21.64 14.21
CA ALA A 147 18.11 21.81 13.23
C ALA A 147 18.27 20.86 12.03
N LEU A 148 19.49 20.73 11.51
CA LEU A 148 19.77 19.88 10.37
C LEU A 148 19.47 18.41 10.66
N VAL A 149 19.88 17.89 11.82
CA VAL A 149 19.61 16.51 12.22
C VAL A 149 18.11 16.22 12.26
N MET A 150 17.30 17.12 12.84
CA MET A 150 15.84 16.96 12.87
C MET A 150 15.20 17.03 11.48
N ILE A 151 15.66 17.93 10.62
CA ILE A 151 15.15 18.05 9.24
C ILE A 151 15.47 16.77 8.44
N LEU A 152 16.69 16.26 8.55
CA LEU A 152 17.09 15.03 7.84
C LEU A 152 16.30 13.81 8.34
N TYR A 153 16.05 13.72 9.64
CA TYR A 153 15.20 12.68 10.20
C TYR A 153 13.79 12.73 9.62
N GLN A 154 13.16 13.92 9.62
CA GLN A 154 11.82 14.08 9.09
C GLN A 154 11.72 13.72 7.59
N ILE A 155 12.77 13.99 6.81
CA ILE A 155 12.87 13.55 5.41
C ILE A 155 12.94 12.03 5.33
N GLY A 156 13.78 11.40 6.17
CA GLY A 156 13.93 9.95 6.25
C GLY A 156 12.61 9.24 6.57
N GLU A 157 11.92 9.69 7.62
CA GLU A 157 10.61 9.18 8.04
C GLU A 157 9.59 9.27 6.88
N ASN A 158 9.59 10.38 6.14
CA ASN A 158 8.67 10.57 5.02
C ASN A 158 9.01 9.66 3.82
N LEU A 159 10.29 9.34 3.60
CA LEU A 159 10.73 8.36 2.60
C LEU A 159 10.37 6.93 3.00
N GLU A 160 10.48 6.62 4.28
CA GLU A 160 10.08 5.32 4.83
C GLU A 160 8.57 5.09 4.65
N HIS A 161 7.75 6.08 5.05
CA HIS A 161 6.30 6.02 4.81
C HIS A 161 5.96 5.81 3.33
N PHE A 162 6.68 6.48 2.43
CA PHE A 162 6.49 6.30 1.00
C PHE A 162 6.86 4.88 0.54
N ALA A 163 7.97 4.33 1.04
CA ALA A 163 8.41 2.98 0.72
C ALA A 163 7.43 1.90 1.24
N VAL A 164 7.00 2.00 2.49
CA VAL A 164 6.05 1.07 3.11
C VAL A 164 4.68 1.15 2.44
N GLY A 165 4.19 2.36 2.16
CA GLY A 165 2.94 2.56 1.45
C GLY A 165 2.94 1.92 0.05
N LYS A 166 4.06 2.05 -0.68
CA LYS A 166 4.23 1.41 -1.98
C LYS A 166 4.20 -0.12 -1.89
N SER A 167 4.88 -0.70 -0.89
CA SER A 167 4.87 -2.15 -0.68
C SER A 167 3.48 -2.68 -0.32
N ARG A 168 2.74 -2.00 0.57
CA ARG A 168 1.37 -2.40 0.93
C ARG A 168 0.43 -2.34 -0.28
N GLN A 169 0.50 -1.28 -1.08
CA GLN A 169 -0.32 -1.16 -2.29
C GLN A 169 -0.08 -2.33 -3.25
N SER A 170 1.18 -2.71 -3.47
CA SER A 170 1.51 -3.84 -4.34
C SER A 170 1.02 -5.20 -3.83
N ILE A 171 0.78 -5.36 -2.52
CA ILE A 171 0.15 -6.57 -1.96
C ILE A 171 -1.36 -6.50 -2.11
N THR A 172 -1.98 -5.36 -1.80
CA THR A 172 -3.44 -5.17 -1.93
C THR A 172 -3.89 -5.34 -3.39
N ASP A 173 -3.12 -4.82 -4.34
CA ASP A 173 -3.41 -4.94 -5.78
C ASP A 173 -3.38 -6.41 -6.25
N LEU A 174 -2.66 -7.30 -5.54
CA LEU A 174 -2.67 -8.75 -5.80
C LEU A 174 -3.81 -9.49 -5.09
N LEU A 175 -4.42 -8.89 -4.06
CA LEU A 175 -5.49 -9.48 -3.25
C LEU A 175 -6.90 -9.12 -3.75
N ASP A 176 -7.05 -8.11 -4.61
CA ASP A 176 -8.35 -7.57 -5.06
C ASP A 176 -8.87 -8.24 -6.36
N ILE A 177 -8.61 -9.55 -6.52
CA ILE A 177 -9.02 -10.37 -7.67
C ILE A 177 -10.43 -11.00 -7.45
N ALA A 178 -11.07 -10.75 -6.30
CA ALA A 178 -12.36 -11.35 -5.98
C ALA A 178 -13.52 -10.75 -6.79
N ALA A 179 -14.38 -11.62 -7.35
CA ALA A 179 -15.59 -11.19 -8.02
C ALA A 179 -16.55 -10.48 -7.03
N PRO A 180 -17.19 -9.35 -7.39
CA PRO A 180 -18.07 -8.63 -6.48
C PRO A 180 -19.43 -9.31 -6.24
N TYR A 181 -19.77 -10.36 -7.01
CA TYR A 181 -21.03 -11.10 -6.92
C TYR A 181 -20.93 -12.42 -7.69
N ALA A 182 -21.86 -13.34 -7.42
CA ALA A 182 -22.06 -14.54 -8.20
C ALA A 182 -23.52 -14.69 -8.64
N ASN A 183 -23.75 -15.22 -9.85
CA ASN A 183 -25.08 -15.49 -10.38
C ASN A 183 -25.44 -16.96 -10.17
N LEU A 184 -26.23 -17.26 -9.14
CA LEU A 184 -26.69 -18.61 -8.81
C LEU A 184 -27.94 -18.99 -9.63
N VAL A 185 -27.90 -20.14 -10.26
CA VAL A 185 -29.02 -20.73 -11.00
C VAL A 185 -29.88 -21.54 -10.04
N THR A 186 -31.14 -21.15 -9.91
CA THR A 186 -32.16 -21.84 -9.10
C THR A 186 -33.34 -22.28 -9.98
N ALA A 187 -34.25 -23.08 -9.43
CA ALA A 187 -35.46 -23.52 -10.14
C ALA A 187 -36.35 -22.34 -10.60
N ASP A 188 -36.29 -21.21 -9.89
CA ASP A 188 -37.08 -20.00 -10.15
C ASP A 188 -36.37 -19.00 -11.07
N GLY A 189 -35.15 -19.30 -11.52
CA GLY A 189 -34.32 -18.43 -12.38
C GLY A 189 -32.94 -18.14 -11.80
N VAL A 190 -32.28 -17.10 -12.31
CA VAL A 190 -30.92 -16.68 -11.89
C VAL A 190 -31.03 -15.63 -10.79
N LYS A 191 -30.34 -15.85 -9.67
CA LYS A 191 -30.29 -14.95 -8.51
C LYS A 191 -28.86 -14.51 -8.24
N ARG A 192 -28.66 -13.21 -8.03
CA ARG A 192 -27.37 -12.65 -7.61
C ARG A 192 -27.16 -12.85 -6.11
N ILE A 193 -26.02 -13.42 -5.74
CA ILE A 193 -25.60 -13.68 -4.35
C ILE A 193 -24.19 -13.15 -4.10
N ASP A 194 -23.83 -13.01 -2.82
CA ASP A 194 -22.46 -12.73 -2.42
C ASP A 194 -21.57 -13.98 -2.67
N PRO A 195 -20.33 -13.84 -3.15
CA PRO A 195 -19.44 -14.99 -3.36
C PRO A 195 -19.21 -15.84 -2.10
N ALA A 196 -19.31 -15.25 -0.90
CA ALA A 196 -19.18 -15.98 0.36
C ALA A 196 -20.37 -16.91 0.66
N GLU A 197 -21.50 -16.76 -0.03
CA GLU A 197 -22.70 -17.58 0.15
C GLU A 197 -22.75 -18.82 -0.78
N ILE A 198 -21.79 -18.96 -1.71
CA ILE A 198 -21.73 -20.08 -2.66
C ILE A 198 -21.44 -21.39 -1.92
N LYS A 199 -22.17 -22.45 -2.25
CA LYS A 199 -21.96 -23.80 -1.70
C LYS A 199 -21.45 -24.77 -2.75
N VAL A 200 -20.75 -25.80 -2.29
CA VAL A 200 -20.34 -26.95 -3.10
C VAL A 200 -21.57 -27.58 -3.75
N GLY A 201 -21.53 -27.75 -5.08
CA GLY A 201 -22.64 -28.28 -5.88
C GLY A 201 -23.64 -27.25 -6.41
N ASP A 202 -23.48 -25.96 -6.07
CA ASP A 202 -24.26 -24.89 -6.67
C ASP A 202 -23.92 -24.73 -8.17
N ILE A 203 -24.90 -24.28 -8.95
CA ILE A 203 -24.78 -24.06 -10.39
C ILE A 203 -24.72 -22.55 -10.63
N LEU A 204 -23.57 -22.05 -11.04
CA LEU A 204 -23.41 -20.62 -11.36
C LEU A 204 -23.67 -20.34 -12.86
N GLU A 205 -23.94 -19.10 -13.23
CA GLU A 205 -23.99 -18.63 -14.62
C GLU A 205 -23.00 -17.48 -14.79
N ILE A 206 -21.94 -17.69 -15.58
CA ILE A 206 -20.93 -16.66 -15.83
C ILE A 206 -21.12 -16.06 -17.22
N GLN A 207 -21.34 -14.76 -17.30
CA GLN A 207 -21.52 -14.04 -18.57
C GLN A 207 -20.19 -13.52 -19.14
N PRO A 208 -20.11 -13.26 -20.46
CA PRO A 208 -18.95 -12.60 -21.07
C PRO A 208 -18.53 -11.33 -20.34
N GLY A 209 -17.25 -11.22 -19.99
CA GLY A 209 -16.68 -10.10 -19.23
C GLY A 209 -16.89 -10.16 -17.71
N GLU A 210 -17.62 -11.14 -17.16
CA GLU A 210 -17.72 -11.32 -15.70
C GLU A 210 -16.50 -12.06 -15.12
N LEU A 211 -16.23 -11.79 -13.85
CA LEU A 211 -15.20 -12.46 -13.07
C LEU A 211 -15.69 -13.81 -12.55
N ILE A 212 -14.86 -14.84 -12.65
CA ILE A 212 -15.15 -16.14 -12.05
C ILE A 212 -15.04 -16.03 -10.51
N PRO A 213 -16.12 -16.28 -9.75
CA PRO A 213 -16.14 -16.04 -8.30
C PRO A 213 -15.48 -17.14 -7.47
N THR A 214 -15.36 -18.36 -8.00
CA THR A 214 -14.81 -19.53 -7.30
C THR A 214 -14.35 -20.59 -8.30
N ASP A 215 -13.51 -21.52 -7.85
CA ASP A 215 -13.05 -22.66 -8.64
C ASP A 215 -14.21 -23.65 -8.89
N GLY A 216 -14.23 -24.28 -10.07
CA GLY A 216 -15.23 -25.29 -10.40
C GLY A 216 -15.03 -25.95 -11.76
N VAL A 217 -15.91 -26.89 -12.08
CA VAL A 217 -15.89 -27.65 -13.34
C VAL A 217 -16.94 -27.11 -14.31
N VAL A 218 -16.60 -26.96 -15.59
CA VAL A 218 -17.53 -26.48 -16.63
C VAL A 218 -18.52 -27.59 -16.97
N VAL A 219 -19.79 -27.39 -16.61
CA VAL A 219 -20.84 -28.40 -16.85
C VAL A 219 -21.55 -28.21 -18.20
N SER A 220 -21.48 -27.01 -18.79
CA SER A 220 -21.99 -26.73 -20.13
C SER A 220 -21.34 -25.48 -20.73
N GLY A 221 -21.15 -25.48 -22.05
CA GLY A 221 -20.64 -24.33 -22.80
C GLY A 221 -19.17 -24.45 -23.21
N LEU A 222 -18.74 -23.53 -24.07
CA LEU A 222 -17.37 -23.39 -24.52
C LEU A 222 -17.00 -21.90 -24.45
N SER A 223 -15.87 -21.60 -23.82
CA SER A 223 -15.45 -20.22 -23.58
C SER A 223 -13.95 -20.06 -23.54
N SER A 224 -13.48 -18.82 -23.73
CA SER A 224 -12.08 -18.46 -23.59
C SER A 224 -11.88 -17.65 -22.30
N LEU A 225 -11.04 -18.17 -21.41
CA LEU A 225 -10.72 -17.62 -20.10
C LEU A 225 -9.40 -16.85 -20.17
N ASN A 226 -9.40 -15.60 -19.71
CA ASN A 226 -8.16 -14.86 -19.51
C ASN A 226 -7.60 -15.18 -18.12
N THR A 227 -6.56 -16.01 -18.04
CA THR A 227 -5.90 -16.37 -16.78
C THR A 227 -4.65 -15.55 -16.49
N ALA A 228 -4.38 -14.46 -17.25
CA ALA A 228 -3.13 -13.71 -17.15
C ALA A 228 -2.85 -13.18 -15.73
N ALA A 229 -3.89 -12.84 -14.98
CA ALA A 229 -3.79 -12.37 -13.59
C ALA A 229 -3.25 -13.44 -12.62
N ILE A 230 -3.44 -14.74 -12.92
CA ILE A 230 -3.03 -15.85 -12.06
C ILE A 230 -1.86 -16.63 -12.66
N SER A 231 -1.92 -17.00 -13.95
CA SER A 231 -0.88 -17.81 -14.60
C SER A 231 0.25 -16.98 -15.21
N GLY A 232 0.05 -15.67 -15.41
CA GLY A 232 1.01 -14.80 -16.11
C GLY A 232 1.11 -15.08 -17.62
N GLU A 233 0.31 -16.00 -18.16
CA GLU A 233 0.29 -16.30 -19.59
C GLU A 233 -0.64 -15.32 -20.32
N SER A 234 -0.13 -14.68 -21.37
CA SER A 234 -0.89 -13.67 -22.14
C SER A 234 -1.85 -14.27 -23.17
N VAL A 235 -1.89 -15.61 -23.31
CA VAL A 235 -2.75 -16.30 -24.26
C VAL A 235 -3.97 -16.83 -23.49
N PRO A 236 -5.21 -16.44 -23.87
CA PRO A 236 -6.41 -16.97 -23.26
C PRO A 236 -6.51 -18.49 -23.40
N MET A 237 -6.93 -19.15 -22.32
CA MET A 237 -7.14 -20.61 -22.28
C MET A 237 -8.55 -20.96 -22.73
N GLU A 238 -8.72 -21.98 -23.58
CA GLU A 238 -10.05 -22.50 -23.91
C GLU A 238 -10.55 -23.43 -22.79
N ALA A 239 -11.78 -23.19 -22.32
CA ALA A 239 -12.47 -24.02 -21.35
C ALA A 239 -13.78 -24.54 -21.97
N GLY A 240 -13.94 -25.86 -21.98
CA GLY A 240 -15.14 -26.57 -22.44
C GLY A 240 -15.60 -27.57 -21.38
N GLU A 241 -16.67 -28.30 -21.67
CA GLU A 241 -17.23 -29.31 -20.76
C GLU A 241 -16.16 -30.30 -20.26
N GLY A 242 -16.03 -30.43 -18.93
CA GLY A 242 -15.05 -31.27 -18.24
C GLY A 242 -14.07 -30.49 -17.37
#